data_AF-A0A7G8F7U2-F1
#
_entry.id   AF-A0A7G8F7U2-F1
#
_cell.length_a   1.000
_cell.length_b   1.000
_cell.length_c   1.000
_cell.angle_alpha   90.00
_cell.angle_beta   90.00
_cell.angle_gamma   90.00
#
_symmetry.space_group_name_H-M   'P 1'
#
loop_
_entity.id
_entity.type
_entity.pdbx_description
1 polymer ?
#
loop_
_entity_poly.entity_id
_entity_poly.type
_entity_poly.pdbx_seq_one_letter_code
_entity_poly.pdbx_strand_id
1 'polypeptide(L)'
;MFTRLAAGVLAAASLTTLAVSAEAAKHPVRWKTGGAVWSTNSSAFKTFFADGEITDRGLQGGINNSGWTAEEIQEGMTRSYEVDLVGVSRFLYSSDGVAFLEDQTKSYYPYWMKQKTAVVALRSAIILDAADGQISSAGILNALPVDFALADNGASDGSQNVCKDGLDGAQATSLMSWYVFLPACVQAKQILPAAPAPRAAAPMAAPVRGLW
;
A
#
# COMPACT_ATOMS: atom_id res chain seq x y z
N MET A 1 -57.40 13.48 30.23
CA MET A 1 -57.41 13.88 28.80
C MET A 1 -56.00 13.68 28.26
N PHE A 2 -55.77 12.59 27.52
CA PHE A 2 -54.48 12.21 26.93
C PHE A 2 -54.49 12.50 25.43
N THR A 3 -53.66 13.42 24.94
CA THR A 3 -53.14 13.52 23.55
C THR A 3 -52.16 14.71 23.55
N ARG A 4 -50.92 14.64 23.05
CA ARG A 4 -50.53 14.34 21.68
C ARG A 4 -49.11 13.78 21.61
N LEU A 5 -48.97 12.72 20.81
CA LEU A 5 -47.74 12.23 20.20
C LEU A 5 -47.20 13.26 19.19
N ALA A 6 -45.89 13.46 19.17
CA ALA A 6 -45.17 13.89 17.98
C ALA A 6 -43.86 13.11 17.90
N ALA A 7 -43.84 12.18 16.95
CA ALA A 7 -42.72 11.33 16.61
C ALA A 7 -41.60 12.15 15.94
N GLY A 8 -40.39 12.01 16.45
CA GLY A 8 -39.17 12.46 15.78
C GLY A 8 -38.32 11.24 15.44
N VAL A 9 -38.54 10.67 14.25
CA VAL A 9 -37.68 9.64 13.67
C VAL A 9 -36.44 10.33 13.13
N LEU A 10 -35.31 10.19 13.82
CA LEU A 10 -34.00 10.55 13.26
C LEU A 10 -33.38 9.29 12.67
N ALA A 11 -33.20 9.36 11.35
CA ALA A 11 -32.67 8.33 10.49
C ALA A 11 -31.28 7.86 10.96
N ALA A 12 -31.19 6.57 11.29
CA ALA A 12 -29.92 5.88 11.37
C ALA A 12 -29.42 5.68 9.94
N ALA A 13 -28.47 6.51 9.50
CA ALA A 13 -27.71 6.27 8.29
C ALA A 13 -26.85 5.01 8.52
N SER A 14 -27.34 3.87 8.06
CA SER A 14 -26.63 2.61 8.01
C SER A 14 -25.41 2.76 7.09
N LEU A 15 -24.24 2.99 7.67
CA LEU A 15 -22.96 2.73 7.01
C LEU A 15 -22.82 1.20 6.90
N THR A 16 -23.40 0.63 5.86
CA THR A 16 -23.02 -0.71 5.42
C THR A 16 -21.63 -0.60 4.82
N THR A 17 -20.60 -0.63 5.68
CA THR A 17 -19.25 -0.97 5.25
C THR A 17 -19.35 -2.35 4.63
N LEU A 18 -19.18 -2.42 3.31
CA LEU A 18 -18.85 -3.65 2.63
C LEU A 18 -17.51 -4.12 3.20
N ALA A 19 -17.58 -4.89 4.29
CA ALA A 19 -16.52 -5.80 4.66
C ALA A 19 -16.48 -6.85 3.56
N VAL A 20 -15.85 -6.51 2.44
CA VAL A 20 -15.15 -7.52 1.67
C VAL A 20 -14.17 -8.11 2.67
N SER A 21 -14.42 -9.35 3.09
CA SER A 21 -13.39 -10.18 3.68
C SER A 21 -12.27 -10.25 2.63
N ALA A 22 -11.34 -9.30 2.70
CA ALA A 22 -10.08 -9.43 2.02
C ALA A 22 -9.37 -10.56 2.74
N GLU A 23 -9.52 -11.77 2.21
CA GLU A 23 -8.68 -12.89 2.63
C GLU A 23 -7.24 -12.43 2.38
N ALA A 24 -6.47 -12.23 3.45
CA ALA A 24 -5.09 -11.80 3.34
C ALA A 24 -4.34 -12.68 2.34
N ALA A 25 -3.47 -12.09 1.52
CA ALA A 25 -2.76 -12.80 0.48
C ALA A 25 -2.11 -14.09 1.03
N LYS A 26 -2.41 -15.23 0.40
CA LYS A 26 -1.79 -16.51 0.74
C LYS A 26 -0.45 -16.65 0.02
N HIS A 27 -0.40 -16.16 -1.21
CA HIS A 27 0.78 -16.09 -2.06
C HIS A 27 1.04 -14.63 -2.42
N PRO A 28 1.64 -13.85 -1.50
CA PRO A 28 1.87 -12.43 -1.72
C PRO A 28 2.77 -12.21 -2.94
N VAL A 29 3.65 -13.15 -3.26
CA VAL A 29 4.48 -13.06 -4.47
C VAL A 29 4.37 -14.32 -5.31
N ARG A 30 3.91 -14.14 -6.55
CA ARG A 30 4.07 -15.10 -7.64
C ARG A 30 5.19 -14.65 -8.58
N TRP A 31 6.31 -15.35 -8.50
CA TRP A 31 7.50 -15.14 -9.31
C TRP A 31 7.29 -15.68 -10.72
N LYS A 32 7.63 -14.88 -11.72
CA LYS A 32 7.66 -15.30 -13.12
C LYS A 32 9.05 -15.00 -13.68
N THR A 33 9.72 -16.02 -14.18
CA THR A 33 11.03 -15.88 -14.82
C THR A 33 11.09 -16.81 -16.02
N GLY A 34 10.97 -16.24 -17.23
CA GLY A 34 10.81 -17.01 -18.46
C GLY A 34 9.57 -17.92 -18.38
N GLY A 35 9.73 -19.22 -18.66
CA GLY A 35 8.65 -20.21 -18.56
C GLY A 35 8.38 -20.73 -17.13
N ALA A 36 9.19 -20.36 -16.14
CA ALA A 36 9.07 -20.88 -14.78
C ALA A 36 8.20 -19.96 -13.92
N VAL A 37 7.24 -20.55 -13.22
CA VAL A 37 6.31 -19.85 -12.32
C VAL A 37 6.39 -20.47 -10.93
N TRP A 38 6.75 -19.66 -9.95
CA TRP A 38 6.85 -20.07 -8.54
C TRP A 38 5.97 -19.15 -7.70
N SER A 39 5.51 -19.60 -6.54
CA SER A 39 4.72 -18.76 -5.63
C SER A 39 5.24 -18.94 -4.22
N THR A 40 5.62 -17.86 -3.57
CA THR A 40 6.06 -17.89 -2.18
C THR A 40 4.86 -17.67 -1.28
N ASN A 41 4.71 -18.53 -0.27
CA ASN A 41 3.66 -18.40 0.72
C ASN A 41 4.00 -17.30 1.74
N SER A 42 2.98 -16.62 2.27
CA SER A 42 3.13 -15.70 3.40
C SER A 42 3.86 -16.32 4.60
N SER A 43 3.71 -17.62 4.87
CA SER A 43 4.43 -18.31 5.95
C SER A 43 5.94 -18.33 5.72
N ALA A 44 6.41 -18.50 4.48
CA ALA A 44 7.83 -18.53 4.17
C ALA A 44 8.46 -17.14 4.34
N PHE A 45 7.76 -16.09 3.94
CA PHE A 45 8.17 -14.71 4.25
C PHE A 45 8.22 -14.46 5.75
N LYS A 46 7.21 -14.92 6.51
CA LYS A 46 7.18 -14.77 7.98
C LYS A 46 8.36 -15.46 8.67
N THR A 47 8.68 -16.70 8.27
CA THR A 47 9.87 -17.40 8.77
C THR A 47 11.14 -16.60 8.46
N PHE A 48 11.35 -16.23 7.19
CA PHE A 48 12.51 -15.45 6.78
C PHE A 48 12.65 -14.12 7.55
N PHE A 49 11.56 -13.39 7.77
CA PHE A 49 11.61 -12.15 8.54
C PHE A 49 11.93 -12.37 10.02
N ALA A 50 11.49 -13.48 10.61
CA ALA A 50 11.67 -13.76 12.03
C ALA A 50 13.10 -14.16 12.40
N ASP A 51 13.73 -15.03 11.61
CA ASP A 51 15.03 -15.63 11.96
C ASP A 51 16.02 -15.73 10.80
N GLY A 52 15.64 -15.27 9.60
CA GLY A 52 16.48 -15.31 8.40
C GLY A 52 16.43 -16.65 7.67
N GLU A 53 15.68 -17.64 8.14
CA GLU A 53 15.61 -18.95 7.48
C GLU A 53 14.83 -18.87 6.16
N ILE A 54 15.46 -19.33 5.08
CA ILE A 54 14.86 -19.38 3.74
C ILE A 54 14.32 -20.79 3.46
N THR A 55 13.02 -20.97 3.63
CA THR A 55 12.32 -22.27 3.45
C THR A 55 11.63 -22.43 2.10
N ASP A 56 11.66 -21.39 1.25
CA ASP A 56 10.96 -21.36 -0.03
C ASP A 56 11.90 -21.03 -1.19
N ARG A 57 11.80 -21.83 -2.27
CA ARG A 57 12.65 -21.69 -3.46
C ARG A 57 12.39 -20.39 -4.23
N GLY A 58 11.15 -19.92 -4.26
CA GLY A 58 10.80 -18.66 -4.91
C GLY A 58 11.44 -17.48 -4.18
N LEU A 59 11.35 -17.46 -2.85
CA LEU A 59 12.00 -16.47 -2.00
C LEU A 59 13.50 -16.48 -2.16
N GLN A 60 14.12 -17.68 -2.11
CA GLN A 60 15.56 -17.83 -2.34
C GLN A 60 15.98 -17.27 -3.70
N GLY A 61 15.24 -17.59 -4.75
CA GLY A 61 15.49 -17.05 -6.09
C GLY A 61 15.32 -15.54 -6.16
N GLY A 62 14.30 -14.99 -5.51
CA GLY A 62 14.06 -13.55 -5.42
C GLY A 62 15.21 -12.80 -4.74
N ILE A 63 15.73 -13.34 -3.64
CA ILE A 63 16.87 -12.78 -2.90
C ILE A 63 18.15 -12.89 -3.75
N ASN A 64 18.48 -14.07 -4.26
CA ASN A 64 19.70 -14.30 -5.04
C ASN A 64 19.78 -13.42 -6.30
N ASN A 65 18.62 -13.13 -6.91
CA ASN A 65 18.53 -12.29 -8.10
C ASN A 65 18.33 -10.80 -7.78
N SER A 66 18.34 -10.41 -6.50
CA SER A 66 18.12 -9.01 -6.10
C SER A 66 19.38 -8.15 -6.11
N GLY A 67 20.56 -8.78 -6.08
CA GLY A 67 21.83 -8.08 -5.88
C GLY A 67 22.14 -7.71 -4.44
N TRP A 68 21.34 -8.19 -3.47
CA TRP A 68 21.53 -8.01 -2.04
C TRP A 68 21.78 -9.36 -1.34
N THR A 69 22.40 -9.31 -0.17
CA THR A 69 22.48 -10.46 0.73
C THR A 69 21.13 -10.75 1.38
N ALA A 70 20.96 -11.98 1.88
CA ALA A 70 19.74 -12.36 2.59
C ALA A 70 19.54 -11.51 3.86
N GLU A 71 20.64 -11.22 4.55
CA GLU A 71 20.66 -10.41 5.76
C GLU A 71 20.26 -8.95 5.48
N GLU A 72 20.77 -8.35 4.40
CA GLU A 72 20.38 -6.99 3.99
C GLU A 72 18.90 -6.91 3.60
N ILE A 73 18.38 -7.91 2.88
CA ILE A 73 16.96 -7.98 2.56
C ILE A 73 16.14 -8.15 3.84
N GLN A 74 16.54 -9.04 4.74
CA GLN A 74 15.81 -9.26 6.00
C GLN A 74 15.75 -7.97 6.83
N GLU A 75 16.89 -7.30 7.03
CA GLU A 75 16.96 -6.04 7.77
C GLU A 75 16.11 -4.97 7.08
N GLY A 76 16.26 -4.82 5.77
CA GLY A 76 15.52 -3.82 5.00
C GLY A 76 14.00 -4.04 5.03
N MET A 77 13.56 -5.30 4.93
CA MET A 77 12.15 -5.67 4.94
C MET A 77 11.48 -5.49 6.30
N THR A 78 12.24 -5.68 7.39
CA THR A 78 11.74 -5.61 8.77
C THR A 78 11.97 -4.24 9.42
N ARG A 79 12.70 -3.33 8.78
CA ARG A 79 12.87 -1.96 9.26
C ARG A 79 11.52 -1.21 9.21
N SER A 80 11.14 -0.68 10.37
CA SER A 80 9.98 0.19 10.53
C SER A 80 10.33 1.67 10.44
N TYR A 81 9.41 2.46 9.90
CA TYR A 81 9.52 3.91 9.81
C TYR A 81 8.30 4.56 10.46
N GLU A 82 8.52 5.64 11.22
CA GLU A 82 7.41 6.41 11.80
C GLU A 82 6.68 7.21 10.73
N VAL A 83 5.34 7.14 10.77
CA VAL A 83 4.44 7.81 9.84
C VAL A 83 3.21 8.39 10.53
N ASP A 84 2.67 9.47 9.97
CA ASP A 84 1.34 9.98 10.29
C ASP A 84 0.33 9.37 9.30
N LEU A 85 -0.60 8.56 9.82
CA LEU A 85 -1.66 7.93 9.03
C LEU A 85 -2.44 8.94 8.18
N VAL A 86 -2.68 10.15 8.72
CA VAL A 86 -3.40 11.20 7.98
C VAL A 86 -2.56 11.73 6.83
N GLY A 87 -1.28 12.01 7.05
CA GLY A 87 -0.31 12.39 6.03
C GLY A 87 -0.16 11.34 4.93
N VAL A 88 0.02 10.08 5.31
CA VAL A 88 0.10 8.95 4.37
C VAL A 88 -1.18 8.85 3.54
N SER A 89 -2.35 8.87 4.20
CA SER A 89 -3.63 8.80 3.49
C SER A 89 -3.80 9.98 2.53
N ARG A 90 -3.53 11.21 2.98
CA ARG A 90 -3.63 12.42 2.16
C ARG A 90 -2.73 12.32 0.93
N PHE A 91 -1.49 11.84 1.09
CA PHE A 91 -0.59 11.59 -0.02
C PHE A 91 -1.18 10.55 -0.97
N LEU A 92 -1.51 9.36 -0.50
CA LEU A 92 -1.96 8.24 -1.36
C LEU A 92 -3.29 8.50 -2.10
N TYR A 93 -4.13 9.40 -1.59
CA TYR A 93 -5.36 9.86 -2.25
C TYR A 93 -5.19 11.13 -3.10
N SER A 94 -4.04 11.79 -3.06
CA SER A 94 -3.71 12.91 -3.96
C SER A 94 -3.46 12.43 -5.39
N SER A 95 -3.44 13.35 -6.36
CA SER A 95 -3.04 13.05 -7.75
C SER A 95 -1.65 12.42 -7.82
N ASP A 96 -0.71 12.95 -7.05
CA ASP A 96 0.69 12.51 -7.05
C ASP A 96 0.82 11.12 -6.42
N GLY A 97 0.02 10.85 -5.38
CA GLY A 97 -0.05 9.52 -4.76
C GLY A 97 -0.70 8.48 -5.66
N VAL A 98 -1.72 8.85 -6.44
CA VAL A 98 -2.31 7.95 -7.45
C VAL A 98 -1.27 7.62 -8.52
N ALA A 99 -0.60 8.62 -9.09
CA ALA A 99 0.44 8.42 -10.09
C ALA A 99 1.61 7.58 -9.55
N PHE A 100 2.00 7.83 -8.30
CA PHE A 100 2.96 6.98 -7.59
C PHE A 100 2.48 5.53 -7.51
N LEU A 101 1.26 5.27 -7.04
CA LEU A 101 0.74 3.90 -6.92
C LEU A 101 0.61 3.18 -8.27
N GLU A 102 0.21 3.90 -9.33
CA GLU A 102 0.17 3.35 -10.69
C GLU A 102 1.58 2.93 -11.15
N ASP A 103 2.58 3.78 -10.92
CA ASP A 103 3.98 3.49 -11.24
C ASP A 103 4.52 2.31 -10.43
N GLN A 104 4.24 2.27 -9.12
CA GLN A 104 4.67 1.21 -8.22
C GLN A 104 4.00 -0.14 -8.51
N THR A 105 2.82 -0.14 -9.14
CA THR A 105 2.09 -1.37 -9.50
C THR A 105 2.22 -1.77 -10.96
N LYS A 106 3.06 -1.09 -11.74
CA LYS A 106 3.28 -1.36 -13.17
C LYS A 106 3.68 -2.82 -13.44
N SER A 107 4.61 -3.34 -12.64
CA SER A 107 5.19 -4.68 -12.81
C SER A 107 4.86 -5.65 -11.67
N TYR A 108 4.10 -5.21 -10.67
CA TYR A 108 3.68 -6.04 -9.55
C TYR A 108 2.24 -5.68 -9.16
N TYR A 109 1.31 -6.59 -9.45
CA TYR A 109 -0.13 -6.30 -9.41
C TYR A 109 -0.95 -7.51 -8.96
N PRO A 110 -2.22 -7.33 -8.55
CA PRO A 110 -3.13 -8.42 -8.22
C PRO A 110 -3.21 -9.49 -9.31
N TYR A 111 -3.02 -10.76 -8.97
CA TYR A 111 -2.92 -11.85 -9.95
C TYR A 111 -4.16 -11.97 -10.85
N TRP A 112 -5.36 -11.91 -10.26
CA TRP A 112 -6.62 -12.10 -10.99
C TRP A 112 -7.13 -10.81 -11.66
N MET A 113 -7.15 -9.71 -10.92
CA MET A 113 -7.72 -8.44 -11.37
C MET A 113 -6.74 -7.56 -12.13
N LYS A 114 -5.44 -7.92 -12.13
CA LYS A 114 -4.35 -7.23 -12.79
C LYS A 114 -4.35 -5.73 -12.45
N GLN A 115 -4.14 -4.87 -13.44
CA GLN A 115 -4.06 -3.43 -13.24
C GLN A 115 -5.38 -2.77 -12.82
N LYS A 116 -6.53 -3.44 -12.99
CA LYS A 116 -7.84 -2.81 -12.67
C LYS A 116 -8.00 -2.45 -11.19
N THR A 117 -7.35 -3.19 -10.31
CA THR A 117 -7.46 -3.00 -8.85
C THR A 117 -6.11 -2.80 -8.18
N ALA A 118 -5.03 -2.62 -8.95
CA ALA A 118 -3.68 -2.62 -8.39
C ALA A 118 -3.44 -1.42 -7.46
N VAL A 119 -3.83 -0.21 -7.91
CA VAL A 119 -3.76 1.01 -7.09
C VAL A 119 -4.54 0.86 -5.79
N VAL A 120 -5.76 0.33 -5.84
CA VAL A 120 -6.61 0.17 -4.65
C VAL A 120 -6.00 -0.85 -3.69
N ALA A 121 -5.51 -1.98 -4.21
CA ALA A 121 -4.95 -3.05 -3.40
C ALA A 121 -3.64 -2.64 -2.70
N LEU A 122 -2.73 -1.98 -3.42
CA LEU A 122 -1.49 -1.49 -2.82
C LEU A 122 -1.75 -0.35 -1.83
N ARG A 123 -2.64 0.59 -2.19
CA ARG A 123 -3.05 1.65 -1.25
C ARG A 123 -3.60 1.08 0.04
N SER A 124 -4.51 0.10 -0.03
CA SER A 124 -5.11 -0.49 1.17
C SER A 124 -4.06 -1.17 2.04
N ALA A 125 -3.10 -1.88 1.43
CA ALA A 125 -2.03 -2.54 2.18
C ALA A 125 -1.15 -1.52 2.92
N ILE A 126 -0.77 -0.43 2.26
CA ILE A 126 0.02 0.65 2.86
C ILE A 126 -0.74 1.32 4.02
N ILE A 127 -2.02 1.63 3.84
CA ILE A 127 -2.85 2.28 4.88
C ILE A 127 -3.08 1.35 6.07
N LEU A 128 -3.32 0.06 5.81
CA LEU A 128 -3.52 -0.94 6.86
C LEU A 128 -2.25 -1.14 7.70
N ASP A 129 -1.08 -1.14 7.05
CA ASP A 129 0.19 -1.23 7.77
C ASP A 129 0.47 0.04 8.59
N ALA A 130 0.29 1.22 7.99
CA ALA A 130 0.49 2.53 8.63
C ALA A 130 -0.46 2.85 9.79
N ALA A 131 -1.44 1.97 10.11
CA ALA A 131 -2.53 2.26 11.02
C ALA A 131 -2.08 2.49 12.47
N ASP A 132 -0.96 1.90 12.87
CA ASP A 132 -0.37 2.06 14.22
C ASP A 132 0.68 3.19 14.30
N GLY A 133 0.85 3.95 13.22
CA GLY A 133 1.86 5.01 13.12
C GLY A 133 3.24 4.50 12.69
N GLN A 134 3.37 3.23 12.32
CA GLN A 134 4.59 2.67 11.75
C GLN A 134 4.32 2.02 10.39
N ILE A 135 5.32 2.00 9.52
CA ILE A 135 5.24 1.33 8.22
C ILE A 135 6.49 0.51 7.97
N SER A 136 6.33 -0.70 7.43
CA SER A 136 7.41 -1.63 7.08
C SER A 136 7.08 -2.43 5.82
N SER A 137 8.08 -2.96 5.14
CA SER A 137 7.84 -3.74 3.92
C SER A 137 7.16 -5.07 4.25
N ALA A 138 7.60 -5.72 5.33
CA ALA A 138 7.01 -6.95 5.85
C ALA A 138 5.53 -6.76 6.22
N GLY A 139 5.21 -5.63 6.85
CA GLY A 139 3.86 -5.27 7.24
C GLY A 139 2.94 -5.00 6.03
N ILE A 140 3.39 -4.18 5.07
CA ILE A 140 2.69 -3.97 3.78
C ILE A 140 2.44 -5.30 3.07
N LEU A 141 3.45 -6.16 2.98
CA LEU A 141 3.34 -7.47 2.32
C LEU A 141 2.29 -8.36 3.01
N ASN A 142 2.25 -8.36 4.34
CA ASN A 142 1.27 -9.11 5.12
C ASN A 142 -0.15 -8.48 5.04
N ALA A 143 -0.24 -7.18 4.78
CA ALA A 143 -1.50 -6.44 4.62
C ALA A 143 -2.07 -6.48 3.18
N LEU A 144 -1.41 -7.18 2.24
CA LEU A 144 -1.93 -7.33 0.88
C LEU A 144 -3.29 -8.03 0.90
N PRO A 145 -4.33 -7.44 0.27
CA PRO A 145 -5.69 -7.97 0.35
C PRO A 145 -5.95 -9.15 -0.59
N VAL A 146 -5.03 -9.44 -1.52
CA VAL A 146 -5.10 -10.51 -2.51
C VAL A 146 -3.69 -10.91 -2.94
N ASP A 147 -3.55 -12.07 -3.57
CA ASP A 147 -2.28 -12.51 -4.15
C ASP A 147 -1.81 -11.58 -5.28
N PHE A 148 -0.56 -11.17 -5.23
CA PHE A 148 0.08 -10.37 -6.28
C PHE A 148 1.03 -11.23 -7.12
N ALA A 149 1.22 -10.82 -8.37
CA ALA A 149 2.13 -11.46 -9.29
C ALA A 149 3.08 -10.42 -9.89
N LEU A 150 4.33 -10.84 -10.05
CA LEU A 150 5.28 -10.13 -10.87
C LEU A 150 4.87 -10.29 -12.34
N ALA A 151 4.91 -9.20 -13.10
CA ALA A 151 4.71 -9.21 -14.53
C ALA A 151 5.70 -10.18 -15.18
N ASP A 152 5.23 -10.87 -16.22
CA ASP A 152 6.08 -11.69 -17.09
C ASP A 152 7.00 -10.78 -17.92
N ASN A 153 8.14 -11.29 -18.40
CA ASN A 153 9.10 -10.63 -19.31
C ASN A 153 8.49 -10.44 -20.71
N GLY A 154 7.30 -9.84 -20.77
CA GLY A 154 6.50 -9.58 -21.96
C GLY A 154 6.14 -8.10 -22.04
N ALA A 155 4.92 -7.72 -21.66
CA ALA A 155 4.43 -6.32 -21.73
C ALA A 155 5.12 -5.36 -20.73
N SER A 156 5.86 -5.91 -19.77
CA SER A 156 6.79 -5.22 -18.88
C SER A 156 8.03 -6.11 -18.77
N ASP A 157 9.20 -5.56 -18.49
CA ASP A 157 10.46 -6.30 -18.32
C ASP A 157 10.61 -6.95 -16.93
N GLY A 158 9.51 -6.99 -16.15
CA GLY A 158 9.52 -7.41 -14.75
C GLY A 158 10.26 -6.44 -13.81
N SER A 159 10.81 -5.35 -14.35
CA SER A 159 11.54 -4.35 -13.59
C SER A 159 10.60 -3.58 -12.66
N GLN A 160 11.02 -3.42 -11.42
CA GLN A 160 10.35 -2.57 -10.46
C GLN A 160 10.95 -1.17 -10.47
N ASN A 161 10.10 -0.17 -10.21
CA ASN A 161 10.54 1.19 -9.97
C ASN A 161 10.96 1.32 -8.50
N VAL A 162 12.20 0.96 -8.20
CA VAL A 162 12.76 1.05 -6.86
C VAL A 162 12.88 2.52 -6.47
N CYS A 163 12.23 2.91 -5.37
CA CYS A 163 12.25 4.29 -4.89
C CYS A 163 13.55 4.62 -4.15
N LYS A 164 14.68 4.50 -4.86
CA LYS A 164 16.02 4.88 -4.41
C LYS A 164 16.93 5.15 -5.61
N ASP A 165 17.54 6.33 -5.61
CA ASP A 165 18.54 6.71 -6.62
C ASP A 165 19.90 6.05 -6.34
N GLY A 166 20.70 5.90 -7.40
CA GLY A 166 22.08 5.41 -7.30
C GLY A 166 22.22 3.89 -7.17
N LEU A 167 21.14 3.13 -7.33
CA LEU A 167 21.19 1.68 -7.49
C LEU A 167 21.48 1.32 -8.96
N ASP A 168 22.11 0.18 -9.18
CA ASP A 168 22.38 -0.36 -10.50
C ASP A 168 21.97 -1.83 -10.64
N GLY A 169 21.97 -2.32 -11.89
CA GLY A 169 21.69 -3.72 -12.23
C GLY A 169 20.44 -4.30 -11.56
N ALA A 170 20.63 -5.41 -10.84
CA ALA A 170 19.57 -6.14 -10.15
C ALA A 170 18.98 -5.36 -8.96
N GLN A 171 19.78 -4.52 -8.29
CA GLN A 171 19.30 -3.74 -7.15
C GLN A 171 18.30 -2.67 -7.60
N ALA A 172 18.50 -2.09 -8.78
CA ALA A 172 17.61 -1.05 -9.32
C ALA A 172 16.26 -1.59 -9.80
N THR A 173 16.11 -2.90 -9.99
CA THR A 173 14.98 -3.49 -10.75
C THR A 173 14.28 -4.64 -10.04
N SER A 174 14.86 -5.18 -8.96
CA SER A 174 14.30 -6.35 -8.27
C SER A 174 13.13 -6.02 -7.34
N LEU A 175 12.21 -6.98 -7.20
CA LEU A 175 11.08 -6.89 -6.27
C LEU A 175 11.51 -6.78 -4.80
N MET A 176 12.62 -7.40 -4.43
CA MET A 176 13.13 -7.30 -3.06
C MET A 176 13.61 -5.88 -2.76
N SER A 177 14.35 -5.25 -3.69
CA SER A 177 14.75 -3.85 -3.54
C SER A 177 13.54 -2.92 -3.51
N TRP A 178 12.55 -3.17 -4.36
CA TRP A 178 11.30 -2.41 -4.38
C TRP A 178 10.63 -2.42 -3.01
N TYR A 179 10.44 -3.60 -2.42
CA TYR A 179 9.87 -3.70 -1.09
C TYR A 179 10.74 -3.02 -0.04
N VAL A 180 12.05 -3.28 -0.01
CA VAL A 180 12.98 -2.70 0.98
C VAL A 180 12.91 -1.17 1.03
N PHE A 181 12.74 -0.50 -0.13
CA PHE A 181 12.72 0.97 -0.19
C PHE A 181 11.32 1.60 -0.20
N LEU A 182 10.26 0.82 -0.40
CA LEU A 182 8.88 1.34 -0.46
C LEU A 182 8.46 2.09 0.83
N PRO A 183 8.66 1.57 2.06
CA PRO A 183 8.22 2.26 3.28
C PRO A 183 8.90 3.61 3.46
N ALA A 184 10.22 3.69 3.25
CA ALA A 184 10.99 4.94 3.33
C ALA A 184 10.50 5.97 2.30
N CYS A 185 10.13 5.50 1.10
CA CYS A 185 9.59 6.36 0.05
C CYS A 185 8.23 6.95 0.44
N VAL A 186 7.32 6.13 0.97
CA VAL A 186 6.02 6.58 1.48
C VAL A 186 6.22 7.55 2.64
N GLN A 187 7.14 7.24 3.55
CA GLN A 187 7.49 8.10 4.68
C GLN A 187 7.98 9.48 4.22
N ALA A 188 8.83 9.55 3.20
CA ALA A 188 9.32 10.83 2.68
C ALA A 188 8.19 11.64 1.99
N LYS A 189 7.26 10.97 1.32
CA LYS A 189 6.17 11.61 0.56
C LYS A 189 4.95 11.99 1.39
N GLN A 190 4.80 11.47 2.62
CA GLN A 190 3.69 11.86 3.51
C GLN A 190 3.76 13.34 3.94
N ILE A 191 4.95 13.96 3.85
CA ILE A 191 5.22 15.36 4.20
C ILE A 191 4.82 16.27 3.03
N LEU A 192 3.62 16.09 2.48
CA LEU A 192 3.04 17.12 1.62
C LEU A 192 2.60 18.28 2.52
N PRO A 193 2.95 19.54 2.19
CA PRO A 193 2.41 20.68 2.92
C PRO A 193 0.89 20.59 2.93
N ALA A 194 0.30 20.66 4.13
CA ALA A 194 -1.14 20.62 4.29
C ALA A 194 -1.77 21.58 3.28
N ALA A 195 -2.67 21.08 2.43
CA ALA A 195 -3.49 21.95 1.61
C ALA A 195 -4.09 23.01 2.55
N PRO A 196 -3.95 24.32 2.24
CA PRO A 196 -4.43 25.36 3.13
C PRO A 196 -5.89 25.04 3.43
N ALA A 197 -6.23 24.96 4.72
CA ALA A 197 -7.59 24.71 5.16
C ALA A 197 -8.52 25.60 4.33
N PRO A 198 -9.64 25.07 3.79
CA PRO A 198 -10.60 25.92 3.10
C PRO A 198 -10.88 27.08 4.04
N ARG A 199 -10.51 28.31 3.61
CA ARG A 199 -10.77 29.51 4.38
C ARG A 199 -12.23 29.40 4.80
N ALA A 200 -12.47 29.37 6.11
CA ALA A 200 -13.81 29.48 6.64
C ALA A 200 -14.47 30.60 5.84
N ALA A 201 -15.57 30.28 5.14
CA ALA A 201 -16.30 31.25 4.36
C ALA A 201 -16.46 32.48 5.26
N ALA A 202 -16.03 33.65 4.76
CA ALA A 202 -16.16 34.90 5.48
C ALA A 202 -17.56 34.94 6.10
N PRO A 203 -17.71 35.30 7.39
CA PRO A 203 -19.00 35.27 8.04
C PRO A 203 -20.00 35.98 7.14
N MET A 204 -21.00 35.23 6.66
CA MET A 204 -22.06 35.81 5.83
C MET A 204 -22.54 37.05 6.56
N ALA A 205 -22.45 38.19 5.89
CA ALA A 205 -22.89 39.47 6.44
C ALA A 205 -24.28 39.26 7.06
N ALA A 206 -24.40 39.56 8.35
CA ALA A 206 -25.66 39.46 9.05
C ALA A 206 -26.72 40.23 8.24
N PRO A 207 -27.93 39.67 8.04
CA PRO A 207 -28.95 40.35 7.25
C PRO A 207 -29.23 41.71 7.89
N VAL A 208 -29.05 42.78 7.11
CA VAL A 208 -29.39 44.14 7.52
C VAL A 208 -30.90 44.14 7.79
N ARG A 209 -31.28 44.22 9.06
CA ARG A 209 -32.68 44.38 9.46
C ARG A 209 -33.15 45.75 9.00
N GLY A 210 -34.11 45.75 8.08
CA GLY A 210 -34.89 46.91 7.70
C GLY A 210 -34.43 47.52 6.39
N LEU A 211 -35.07 47.10 5.31
CA LEU A 211 -35.63 47.93 4.24
C LEU A 211 -36.41 46.97 3.32
N TRP A 212 -37.73 46.93 3.57
CA TRP A 212 -38.86 46.41 2.79
C TRP A 212 -38.62 45.29 1.78
#